data_AF-A0A833U5N5-F1
#
_entry.id   AF-A0A833U5N5-F1
#
_cell.length_a   1.000
_cell.length_b   1.000
_cell.length_c   1.000
_cell.angle_alpha   90.00
_cell.angle_beta   90.00
_cell.angle_gamma   90.00
#
_symmetry.space_group_name_H-M   'P 1'
#
loop_
_entity.id
_entity.type
_entity.pdbx_description
1 polymer ?
#
loop_
_entity_poly.entity_id
_entity_poly.type
_entity_poly.pdbx_seq_one_letter_code
_entity_poly.pdbx_strand_id
1 'polypeptide(L)'
;MAVFHTHAVAGSLGGILTGFFAEPKLCRIFYNVAEWEHYIGLAYGLRDGRSNAGLKQMGLQILGILFVISVNIVVTSIICVLINFVIPLRLSEDQLEFGDDAIHGEEAYALWGDGEKEKFENSKNRGEVQMA
;
A
#
# COMPACT_ATOMS: atom_id res chain seq x y z
N MET A 1 2.37 7.61 0.01
CA MET A 1 3.12 6.46 0.55
C MET A 1 2.30 5.78 1.65
N ALA A 2 1.61 4.69 1.33
CA ALA A 2 0.85 3.90 2.31
C ALA A 2 0.77 2.39 1.96
N VAL A 3 1.06 2.04 0.70
CA VAL A 3 0.84 0.70 0.14
C VAL A 3 1.49 -0.42 0.96
N PHE A 4 2.75 -0.26 1.39
CA PHE A 4 3.43 -1.31 2.16
C PHE A 4 2.74 -1.59 3.50
N HIS A 5 2.48 -0.57 4.31
CA HIS A 5 1.89 -0.76 5.64
C HIS A 5 0.41 -1.15 5.56
N THR A 6 -0.37 -0.53 4.67
CA THR A 6 -1.82 -0.80 4.61
C THR A 6 -2.18 -2.04 3.80
N HIS A 7 -1.28 -2.58 2.97
CA HIS A 7 -1.54 -3.78 2.18
C HIS A 7 -0.63 -4.93 2.59
N ALA A 8 0.70 -4.78 2.51
CA ALA A 8 1.61 -5.90 2.77
C ALA A 8 1.61 -6.32 4.24
N VAL A 9 1.72 -5.36 5.16
CA VAL A 9 1.70 -5.64 6.61
C VAL A 9 0.31 -6.07 7.05
N ALA A 10 -0.73 -5.31 6.69
CA ALA A 10 -2.11 -5.63 7.05
C ALA A 10 -2.57 -6.98 6.46
N GLY A 11 -2.22 -7.27 5.21
CA GLY A 11 -2.52 -8.54 4.55
C GLY A 11 -1.82 -9.73 5.20
N SER A 12 -0.54 -9.57 5.57
CA SER A 12 0.20 -10.61 6.31
C SER A 12 -0.42 -10.88 7.68
N LEU A 13 -0.76 -9.82 8.41
CA LEU A 13 -1.47 -9.94 9.70
C LEU A 13 -2.83 -10.64 9.52
N GLY A 14 -3.61 -10.26 8.51
CA GLY A 14 -4.88 -10.93 8.18
C GLY A 14 -4.71 -12.41 7.88
N GLY A 15 -3.65 -12.79 7.15
CA GLY A 15 -3.29 -14.17 6.88
C GLY A 15 -2.96 -14.96 8.15
N ILE A 16 -2.16 -14.38 9.06
CA ILE A 16 -1.83 -15.00 10.35
C ILE A 16 -3.09 -15.17 11.22
N LEU A 17 -3.92 -14.13 11.31
CA LEU A 17 -5.17 -14.17 12.08
C LEU A 17 -6.16 -15.19 11.51
N THR A 18 -6.20 -15.35 10.18
CA THR A 18 -6.99 -16.42 9.54
C THR A 18 -6.49 -17.80 9.97
N GLY A 19 -5.17 -18.01 10.00
CA GLY A 19 -4.58 -19.26 10.46
C GLY A 19 -4.91 -19.59 11.91
N PHE A 20 -5.10 -18.56 12.74
CA PHE A 20 -5.38 -18.73 14.15
C PHE A 20 -6.89 -18.87 14.44
N PHE A 21 -7.74 -18.08 13.78
CA PHE A 21 -9.16 -17.92 14.10
C PHE A 21 -10.13 -18.52 13.07
N ALA A 22 -9.68 -19.25 12.05
CA ALA A 22 -10.59 -19.91 11.12
C ALA A 22 -11.57 -20.86 11.86
N GLU A 23 -12.86 -20.59 11.74
CA GLU A 23 -13.94 -21.41 12.32
C GLU A 23 -14.55 -22.26 11.21
N PRO A 24 -14.49 -23.61 11.30
CA PRO A 24 -14.95 -24.50 10.23
C PRO A 24 -16.39 -24.25 9.79
N LYS A 25 -17.31 -23.98 10.72
CA LYS A 25 -18.72 -23.74 10.38
C LYS A 25 -18.91 -22.46 9.57
N LEU A 26 -18.11 -21.42 9.81
CA LEU A 26 -18.12 -20.20 9.02
C LEU A 26 -17.47 -20.43 7.66
N CYS A 27 -16.35 -21.15 7.61
CA CYS A 27 -15.69 -21.54 6.36
C CYS A 27 -16.61 -22.37 5.45
N ARG A 28 -17.46 -23.24 6.02
CA ARG A 28 -18.44 -24.03 5.27
C ARG A 28 -19.40 -23.16 4.45
N ILE A 29 -19.80 -22.00 4.96
CA ILE A 29 -20.73 -21.08 4.28
C ILE A 29 -20.13 -20.60 2.95
N PHE A 30 -18.80 -20.41 2.90
CA PHE A 30 -18.10 -19.93 1.71
C PHE A 30 -17.66 -21.04 0.75
N TYR A 31 -17.15 -22.15 1.28
CA TYR A 31 -16.55 -23.20 0.45
C TYR A 31 -17.50 -24.35 0.12
N ASN A 32 -18.49 -24.64 0.97
CA ASN A 32 -19.49 -25.71 0.82
C ASN A 32 -18.98 -27.03 0.18
N VAL A 33 -17.77 -27.46 0.56
CA VAL A 33 -17.16 -28.73 0.13
C VAL A 33 -17.38 -29.81 1.17
N ALA A 34 -17.35 -31.09 0.76
CA ALA A 34 -17.58 -32.23 1.66
C ALA A 34 -16.64 -32.25 2.88
N GLU A 35 -15.38 -31.84 2.70
CA GLU A 35 -14.34 -31.89 3.74
C GLU A 35 -14.21 -30.59 4.55
N TRP A 36 -15.18 -29.66 4.49
CA TRP A 36 -15.12 -28.31 5.09
C TRP A 36 -14.57 -28.22 6.52
N GLU A 37 -14.68 -29.28 7.32
CA GLU A 37 -14.13 -29.38 8.67
C GLU A 37 -12.60 -29.24 8.73
N HIS A 38 -11.85 -29.44 7.64
CA HIS A 38 -10.40 -29.28 7.63
C HIS A 38 -9.95 -27.82 7.68
N TYR A 39 -10.83 -26.86 7.36
CA TYR A 39 -10.55 -25.42 7.47
C TYR A 39 -10.69 -24.96 8.93
N ILE A 40 -9.78 -25.42 9.79
CA ILE A 40 -9.79 -25.11 11.21
C ILE A 40 -8.53 -24.32 11.60
N GLY A 41 -8.73 -23.18 12.26
CA GLY A 41 -7.65 -22.36 12.79
C GLY A 41 -7.10 -22.93 14.10
N LEU A 42 -5.92 -22.49 14.50
CA LEU A 42 -5.24 -23.02 15.69
C LEU A 42 -6.05 -22.90 16.98
N ALA A 43 -6.76 -21.79 17.21
CA ALA A 43 -7.55 -21.59 18.43
C ALA A 43 -8.67 -22.65 18.56
N TYR A 44 -9.41 -22.89 17.48
CA TYR A 44 -10.48 -23.89 17.43
C TYR A 44 -9.91 -25.32 17.38
N GLY A 45 -8.79 -25.51 16.68
CA GLY A 45 -8.07 -26.79 16.64
C GLY A 45 -7.62 -27.23 18.03
N LEU A 46 -7.11 -26.31 18.86
CA LEU A 46 -6.75 -26.63 20.25
C LEU A 46 -7.99 -26.95 21.11
N ARG A 47 -9.07 -26.18 20.95
CA ARG A 47 -10.33 -26.38 21.68
C ARG A 47 -10.99 -27.73 21.36
N ASP A 48 -11.00 -28.12 20.09
CA ASP A 48 -11.73 -29.29 19.60
C ASP A 48 -10.87 -30.56 19.58
N GLY A 49 -9.65 -30.52 20.13
CA GLY A 49 -8.72 -31.67 20.14
C GLY A 49 -8.07 -31.97 18.78
N ARG A 50 -8.17 -31.05 17.82
CA ARG A 50 -7.65 -31.13 16.44
C ARG A 50 -6.43 -30.22 16.24
N SER A 51 -5.53 -30.16 17.23
CA SER A 51 -4.39 -29.24 17.27
C SER A 51 -3.47 -29.36 16.04
N ASN A 52 -3.23 -30.58 15.57
CA ASN A 52 -2.43 -30.83 14.35
C ASN A 52 -3.04 -30.17 13.10
N ALA A 53 -4.37 -30.18 12.96
CA ALA A 53 -5.05 -29.52 11.84
C ALA A 53 -4.94 -27.99 11.96
N GLY A 54 -5.10 -27.45 13.16
CA GLY A 54 -4.90 -26.02 13.42
C GLY A 54 -3.46 -25.55 13.17
N LEU A 55 -2.45 -26.33 13.58
CA LEU A 55 -1.04 -26.07 13.30
C LEU A 55 -0.74 -26.15 11.80
N LYS A 56 -1.33 -27.12 11.10
CA LYS A 56 -1.23 -27.21 9.64
C LYS A 56 -1.80 -25.96 8.97
N GLN A 57 -2.95 -25.46 9.42
CA GLN A 57 -3.55 -24.23 8.88
C GLN A 57 -2.64 -23.01 9.10
N MET A 58 -2.05 -22.87 10.29
CA MET A 58 -1.03 -21.83 10.54
C MET A 58 0.15 -21.93 9.58
N GLY A 59 0.67 -23.14 9.37
CA GLY A 59 1.78 -23.39 8.44
C GLY A 59 1.42 -23.02 7.00
N LEU A 60 0.22 -23.37 6.54
CA LEU A 60 -0.26 -23.03 5.20
C LEU A 60 -0.39 -21.51 4.99
N GLN A 61 -0.88 -20.78 5.99
CA GLN A 61 -0.97 -19.31 5.92
C GLN A 61 0.42 -18.67 5.84
N ILE A 62 1.37 -19.12 6.65
CA ILE A 62 2.76 -18.61 6.62
C ILE A 62 3.41 -18.93 5.26
N LEU A 63 3.24 -20.15 4.76
CA LEU A 63 3.75 -20.56 3.46
C LEU A 63 3.16 -19.69 2.34
N GLY A 64 1.85 -19.42 2.37
CA GLY A 64 1.19 -18.54 1.42
C GLY A 64 1.73 -17.11 1.46
N ILE A 65 1.93 -16.54 2.65
CA ILE A 65 2.52 -15.20 2.83
C ILE A 65 3.93 -15.16 2.22
N LEU A 66 4.79 -16.13 2.56
CA LEU A 66 6.15 -16.19 2.04
C LEU A 66 6.17 -16.35 0.52
N PHE A 67 5.32 -17.22 -0.03
CA PHE A 67 5.19 -17.41 -1.46
C PHE A 67 4.84 -16.11 -2.19
N VAL A 68 3.80 -15.40 -1.72
CA VAL A 68 3.36 -14.14 -2.33
C VAL A 68 4.45 -13.07 -2.23
N ILE A 69 5.12 -12.94 -1.08
CA ILE A 69 6.24 -12.00 -0.90
C ILE A 69 7.37 -12.31 -1.88
N SER A 70 7.81 -13.57 -1.95
CA SER A 70 8.90 -13.99 -2.83
C SER A 70 8.57 -13.73 -4.30
N VAL A 71 7.37 -14.10 -4.76
CA VAL A 71 6.94 -13.86 -6.14
C VAL A 71 6.90 -12.36 -6.43
N ASN A 72 6.34 -11.55 -5.53
CA ASN A 72 6.27 -10.09 -5.73
C ASN A 72 7.67 -9.46 -5.80
N ILE A 73 8.56 -9.81 -4.87
CA ILE A 73 9.93 -9.28 -4.89
C ILE A 73 10.63 -9.71 -6.18
N VAL A 74 10.67 -11.00 -6.48
CA VAL A 74 11.43 -11.53 -7.62
C VAL A 74 10.89 -11.00 -8.94
N VAL A 75 9.59 -11.15 -9.19
CA VAL A 75 8.99 -10.80 -10.48
C VAL A 75 8.96 -9.28 -10.68
N THR A 76 8.59 -8.51 -9.66
CA THR A 76 8.56 -7.04 -9.77
C THR A 76 9.96 -6.49 -9.97
N SER A 77 10.97 -6.99 -9.24
CA SER A 77 12.36 -6.57 -9.46
C SER A 77 12.85 -6.90 -10.87
N ILE A 78 12.55 -8.10 -11.40
CA ILE A 78 12.91 -8.46 -12.77
C ILE A 78 12.26 -7.48 -13.76
N ILE A 79 10.96 -7.23 -13.64
CA ILE A 79 10.24 -6.31 -14.53
C ILE A 79 10.86 -4.90 -14.46
N CYS A 80 11.07 -4.36 -13.26
CA CYS A 80 11.64 -3.04 -13.08
C CYS A 80 13.04 -2.94 -13.70
N VAL A 81 13.90 -3.94 -13.50
CA VAL A 81 15.26 -3.95 -14.07
C VAL A 81 15.22 -4.05 -15.61
N LEU A 82 14.38 -4.92 -16.15
CA LEU A 82 14.26 -5.10 -17.61
C LEU A 82 13.74 -3.84 -18.31
N ILE A 83 12.73 -3.17 -17.74
CA ILE A 83 12.22 -1.92 -18.30
C ILE A 83 13.29 -0.83 -18.17
N ASN A 84 13.95 -0.73 -17.01
CA ASN A 84 15.00 0.26 -16.77
C ASN A 84 16.21 0.12 -17.71
N PHE A 85 16.41 -1.06 -18.30
CA PHE A 85 17.44 -1.27 -19.32
C PHE A 85 17.13 -0.58 -20.65
N VAL A 86 15.84 -0.36 -20.96
CA VAL A 86 15.39 0.26 -22.22
C VAL A 86 15.03 1.74 -22.01
N ILE A 87 14.32 2.06 -20.93
CA ILE A 87 13.84 3.41 -20.60
C ILE A 87 14.00 3.64 -19.10
N PRO A 88 14.59 4.77 -18.66
CA PRO A 88 14.72 5.06 -17.23
C PRO A 88 13.33 5.15 -16.57
N LEU A 89 13.06 4.23 -15.63
CA LEU A 89 11.77 4.18 -14.92
C LEU A 89 11.59 5.32 -13.91
N ARG A 90 12.71 5.90 -13.45
CA ARG A 90 12.75 7.02 -12.52
C ARG A 90 13.66 8.09 -13.10
N LEU A 91 13.21 9.33 -13.02
CA LEU A 91 14.01 10.52 -13.35
C LEU A 91 15.32 10.54 -12.55
N SER A 92 16.32 11.24 -13.06
CA SER A 92 17.56 11.46 -12.31
C SER A 92 17.30 12.38 -11.11
N GLU A 93 18.15 12.30 -10.07
CA GLU A 93 17.92 13.03 -8.81
C GLU A 93 17.89 14.56 -9.01
N ASP A 94 18.67 15.08 -9.94
CA ASP A 94 18.66 16.50 -10.33
C ASP A 94 17.32 16.91 -10.94
N GLN A 95 16.75 16.08 -11.82
CA GLN A 95 15.42 16.34 -12.40
C GLN A 95 14.31 16.23 -11.36
N LEU A 96 14.40 15.27 -10.44
CA LEU A 96 13.46 15.13 -9.32
C LEU A 96 13.47 16.33 -8.37
N GLU A 97 14.62 17.00 -8.21
CA GLU A 97 14.75 18.19 -7.35
C GLU A 97 13.99 19.41 -7.91
N PHE A 98 13.97 19.58 -9.24
CA PHE A 98 13.15 20.62 -9.88
C PHE A 98 11.64 20.38 -9.73
N GLY A 99 11.23 19.13 -9.53
CA GLY A 99 9.85 18.76 -9.22
C GLY A 99 8.89 18.75 -10.42
N ASP A 100 7.60 18.54 -10.14
CA ASP A 100 6.58 18.30 -11.17
C ASP A 100 6.32 19.53 -12.05
N ASP A 101 6.47 20.77 -11.55
CA ASP A 101 6.28 21.99 -12.34
C ASP A 101 7.27 22.07 -13.51
N ALA A 102 8.54 21.75 -13.26
CA ALA A 102 9.57 21.81 -14.29
C ALA A 102 9.45 20.70 -15.36
N ILE A 103 8.79 19.59 -15.05
CA ILE A 103 8.73 18.39 -15.91
C ILE A 103 7.35 18.26 -16.59
N HIS A 104 6.29 18.53 -15.85
CA HIS A 104 4.91 18.38 -16.26
C HIS A 104 4.20 19.72 -16.50
N GLY A 105 4.76 20.86 -16.06
CA GLY A 105 4.12 22.17 -16.17
C GLY A 105 2.88 22.32 -15.29
N GLU A 106 2.74 21.43 -14.30
CA GLU A 106 1.58 21.36 -13.42
C GLU A 106 2.02 21.47 -11.95
N GLU A 107 1.55 22.51 -11.28
CA GLU A 107 1.62 22.66 -9.82
C GLU A 107 0.41 21.94 -9.20
N ALA A 108 0.62 20.74 -8.62
CA ALA A 108 -0.46 19.96 -8.00
C ALA A 108 -1.16 20.69 -6.83
N TYR A 109 -0.50 21.69 -6.23
CA TYR A 109 -1.06 22.58 -5.22
C TYR A 109 -0.58 24.02 -5.45
N ALA A 110 -1.35 24.85 -6.17
CA ALA A 110 -1.14 26.30 -6.21
C ALA A 110 -1.51 26.94 -4.85
N LEU A 111 -0.68 26.74 -3.83
CA LEU A 111 -0.94 27.27 -2.49
C LEU A 111 -0.61 28.78 -2.37
N TRP A 112 0.06 29.39 -3.36
CA TRP A 112 0.49 30.79 -3.31
C TRP A 112 0.49 31.50 -4.68
N GLY A 113 -0.62 31.44 -5.42
CA GLY A 113 -0.68 32.14 -6.71
C GLY A 113 -2.07 32.31 -7.28
N ASP A 114 -2.94 33.09 -6.62
CA ASP A 114 -3.93 33.94 -7.31
C ASP A 114 -4.63 34.92 -6.35
N GLY A 115 -3.90 35.91 -5.81
CA GLY A 115 -4.58 37.09 -5.23
C GLY A 115 -3.84 37.97 -4.23
N GLU A 116 -2.68 37.57 -3.69
CA GLU A 116 -2.03 38.36 -2.64
C GLU A 116 -0.92 39.28 -3.16
N LYS A 117 -0.12 38.87 -4.16
CA LYS A 117 1.03 39.71 -4.61
C LYS A 117 0.62 40.96 -5.38
N GLU A 118 -0.50 40.95 -6.11
CA GLU A 118 -0.98 42.16 -6.82
C GLU A 118 -1.62 43.21 -5.90
N LYS A 119 -2.08 42.83 -4.70
CA LYS A 119 -2.73 43.78 -3.79
C LYS A 119 -1.74 44.65 -3.02
N PHE A 120 -0.54 44.14 -2.73
CA PHE A 120 0.45 44.88 -1.94
C PHE A 120 1.18 45.96 -2.76
N GLU A 121 1.38 45.76 -4.06
CA GLU A 121 1.97 46.81 -4.92
C GLU A 121 0.99 47.95 -5.23
N ASN A 122 -0.29 47.63 -5.50
CA ASN A 122 -1.31 48.65 -5.74
C ASN A 122 -1.66 49.46 -4.49
N SER A 123 -1.57 48.89 -3.29
CA SER A 123 -1.80 49.63 -2.04
C SER A 123 -0.68 50.63 -1.73
N LYS A 124 0.56 50.33 -2.10
CA LYS A 124 1.71 51.19 -1.80
C LYS A 124 1.71 52.44 -2.68
N ASN A 125 1.37 52.30 -3.96
CA ASN A 125 1.23 53.44 -4.88
C ASN A 125 0.01 54.32 -4.59
N ARG A 126 -1.04 53.79 -3.95
CA ARG A 126 -2.24 54.58 -3.62
C ARG A 126 -2.12 55.40 -2.34
N GLY A 127 -1.22 55.01 -1.43
CA GLY A 127 -0.97 55.71 -0.17
C GLY A 127 -0.11 56.97 -0.31
N GLU A 128 0.77 57.03 -1.30
CA GLU A 128 1.63 58.21 -1.55
C GLU A 128 0.92 59.33 -2.33
N VAL A 129 -0.13 59.01 -3.09
CA VAL A 129 -0.83 59.99 -3.94
C VAL A 129 -1.92 60.76 -3.19
N GLN A 130 -2.24 60.41 -1.94
CA GLN A 130 -3.33 61.03 -1.18
C GLN A 130 -2.87 61.99 -0.06
N MET A 131 -1.57 62.30 0.03
CA MET A 131 -0.98 63.16 1.07
C MET A 131 -0.09 64.28 0.48
N ALA A 132 -0.54 64.93 -0.59
CA ALA A 132 0.04 66.18 -1.11
C ALA A 132 -1.06 67.17 -1.50
#